data_AF-A0A7C0WJM4-F1
#
_entry.id   AF-A0A7C0WJM4-F1
#
_cell.length_a   1.000
_cell.length_b   1.000
_cell.length_c   1.000
_cell.angle_alpha   90.00
_cell.angle_beta   90.00
_cell.angle_gamma   90.00
#
_symmetry.space_group_name_H-M   'P 1'
#
loop_
_entity.id
_entity.type
_entity.pdbx_description
1 polymer ?
#
loop_
_entity_poly.entity_id
_entity_poly.type
_entity_poly.pdbx_seq_one_letter_code
_entity_poly.pdbx_strand_id
1 'polypeptide(L)'
;WGAYTKYHKGIIQFCWAHLKRYFLGVTTVGRKVQSNEAIIFGKTLARLRKKIMSLWYDFKDGKISRSELINNSELIINVMKKCFSKHQHSQERNVRSLSRKLLKHFDYLFVFIHHEGVEPTNNISEQGIRSAVQWRKLCFGNKSNAGAVLTSRLLTATRTCWLHKRNSLEYLGNVIKAYRYGTKIPSLLP
;
A
#
# COMPACT_ATOMS: atom_id res chain seq x y z
N TRP A 1 -4.41 -10.10 1.17
CA TRP A 1 -2.94 -9.99 1.09
C TRP A 1 -2.37 -10.83 -0.06
N GLY A 2 -2.86 -12.05 -0.32
CA GLY A 2 -2.23 -12.98 -1.28
C GLY A 2 -2.23 -12.62 -2.78
N ALA A 3 -3.03 -11.66 -3.24
CA ALA A 3 -3.01 -11.29 -4.66
C ALA A 3 -1.75 -10.47 -5.03
N TYR A 4 -1.22 -9.66 -4.12
CA TYR A 4 -0.08 -8.77 -4.40
C TYR A 4 1.23 -9.55 -4.55
N THR A 5 1.49 -10.52 -3.68
CA THR A 5 2.72 -11.32 -3.69
C THR A 5 2.83 -12.25 -4.89
N LYS A 6 1.71 -12.59 -5.56
CA LYS A 6 1.70 -13.49 -6.72
C LYS A 6 2.17 -12.80 -8.02
N TYR A 7 1.96 -11.49 -8.15
CA TYR A 7 2.16 -10.77 -9.42
C TYR A 7 3.16 -9.61 -9.32
N HIS A 8 3.57 -9.19 -8.11
CA HIS A 8 4.53 -8.11 -7.92
C HIS A 8 5.94 -8.67 -7.63
N LYS A 9 6.89 -8.40 -8.51
CA LYS A 9 8.31 -8.79 -8.36
C LYS A 9 9.19 -7.66 -7.78
N GLY A 10 8.62 -6.47 -7.57
CA GLY A 10 9.35 -5.31 -7.06
C GLY A 10 9.35 -5.24 -5.53
N ILE A 11 9.76 -4.08 -5.03
CA ILE A 11 9.72 -3.74 -3.61
C ILE A 11 8.25 -3.80 -3.11
N ILE A 12 8.01 -4.53 -2.01
CA ILE A 12 6.68 -4.72 -1.40
C ILE A 12 6.62 -3.95 -0.08
N GLN A 13 5.69 -3.00 0.03
CA GLN A 13 5.35 -2.32 1.28
C GLN A 13 3.91 -2.63 1.68
N PHE A 14 3.73 -3.17 2.89
CA PHE A 14 2.41 -3.40 3.46
C PHE A 14 1.79 -2.10 3.94
N CYS A 15 0.55 -1.82 3.52
CA CYS A 15 -0.10 -0.55 3.86
C CYS A 15 -0.45 -0.46 5.36
N TRP A 16 0.09 0.58 6.02
CA TRP A 16 -0.11 0.84 7.44
C TRP A 16 -1.52 1.28 7.81
N ALA A 17 -2.31 1.79 6.85
CA ALA A 17 -3.73 2.07 7.06
C ALA A 17 -4.54 0.77 7.22
N HIS A 18 -4.15 -0.31 6.55
CA HIS A 18 -4.72 -1.64 6.78
C HIS A 18 -4.32 -2.17 8.16
N LEU A 19 -3.04 -2.04 8.55
CA LEU A 19 -2.56 -2.45 9.87
C LEU A 19 -3.31 -1.74 11.00
N LYS A 20 -3.53 -0.42 10.89
CA LYS A 20 -4.37 0.36 11.83
C LYS A 20 -5.74 -0.29 12.03
N ARG A 21 -6.42 -0.68 10.94
CA ARG A 21 -7.73 -1.34 11.00
C ARG A 21 -7.67 -2.72 11.64
N TYR A 22 -6.63 -3.51 11.34
CA TYR A 22 -6.45 -4.82 11.98
C TYR A 22 -6.22 -4.69 13.49
N PHE A 23 -5.38 -3.76 13.95
CA PHE A 23 -5.12 -3.57 15.38
C PHE A 23 -6.37 -3.10 16.14
N LEU A 24 -7.14 -2.18 15.54
CA LEU A 24 -8.43 -1.77 16.07
C LEU A 24 -9.41 -2.95 16.10
N GLY A 25 -9.48 -3.73 15.02
CA GLY A 25 -10.34 -4.91 14.92
C GLY A 25 -10.06 -5.93 16.03
N VAL A 26 -8.79 -6.23 16.31
CA VAL A 26 -8.43 -7.14 17.43
C VAL A 26 -8.87 -6.56 18.78
N THR A 27 -8.70 -5.25 18.99
CA THR A 27 -9.16 -4.58 20.22
C THR A 27 -10.68 -4.66 20.37
N THR A 28 -11.42 -4.41 19.29
CA THR A 28 -12.89 -4.46 19.27
C THR A 28 -13.40 -5.86 19.54
N VAL A 29 -12.83 -6.89 18.90
CA VAL A 29 -13.19 -8.27 19.18
C VAL A 29 -12.85 -8.64 20.62
N GLY A 30 -11.66 -8.27 21.10
CA GLY A 30 -11.24 -8.50 22.48
C GLY A 30 -12.22 -7.92 23.51
N ARG A 31 -12.77 -6.72 23.27
CA ARG A 31 -13.84 -6.16 24.11
C ARG A 31 -15.11 -7.00 24.08
N LYS A 32 -15.53 -7.46 22.90
CA LYS A 32 -16.75 -8.27 22.73
C LYS A 32 -16.65 -9.62 23.45
N VAL A 33 -15.48 -10.26 23.40
CA VAL A 33 -15.24 -11.57 24.05
C VAL A 33 -14.59 -11.45 25.43
N GLN A 34 -14.49 -10.23 25.97
CA GLN A 34 -13.86 -9.93 27.27
C GLN A 34 -12.42 -10.48 27.43
N SER A 35 -11.68 -10.53 26.32
CA SER A 35 -10.28 -10.98 26.29
C SER A 35 -9.33 -9.81 26.55
N ASN A 36 -8.76 -9.78 27.76
CA ASN A 36 -7.75 -8.79 28.15
C ASN A 36 -6.48 -8.89 27.28
N GLU A 37 -6.06 -10.11 26.91
CA GLU A 37 -4.91 -10.32 26.03
C GLU A 37 -5.12 -9.63 24.69
N ALA A 38 -6.26 -9.86 24.03
CA ALA A 38 -6.56 -9.26 22.74
C ALA A 38 -6.65 -7.72 22.80
N ILE A 39 -7.24 -7.18 23.87
CA ILE A 39 -7.32 -5.73 24.09
C ILE A 39 -5.92 -5.12 24.24
N ILE A 40 -5.08 -5.71 25.11
CA ILE A 40 -3.73 -5.22 25.38
C ILE A 40 -2.87 -5.32 24.12
N PHE A 41 -2.95 -6.45 23.41
CA PHE A 41 -2.22 -6.66 22.16
C PHE A 41 -2.59 -5.60 21.11
N GLY A 42 -3.88 -5.43 20.82
CA GLY A 42 -4.36 -4.46 19.83
C GLY A 42 -3.99 -3.02 20.18
N LYS A 43 -4.16 -2.61 21.45
CA LYS A 43 -3.76 -1.28 21.94
C LYS A 43 -2.26 -1.05 21.86
N THR A 44 -1.46 -2.06 22.22
CA THR A 44 0.01 -1.99 22.18
C THR A 44 0.49 -1.76 20.75
N LEU A 45 0.00 -2.54 19.79
CA LEU A 45 0.34 -2.38 18.38
C LEU A 45 -0.15 -1.03 17.82
N ALA A 46 -1.34 -0.58 18.21
CA ALA A 46 -1.83 0.74 17.80
C ALA A 46 -0.93 1.88 18.32
N ARG A 47 -0.38 1.77 19.54
CA ARG A 47 0.57 2.73 20.12
C ARG A 47 1.91 2.71 19.40
N LEU A 48 2.51 1.53 19.20
CA LEU A 48 3.78 1.40 18.47
C LEU A 48 3.64 1.93 17.05
N ARG A 49 2.49 1.64 16.41
CA ARG A 49 2.17 2.18 15.08
C ARG A 49 2.17 3.70 15.05
N LYS A 50 1.55 4.35 16.04
CA LYS A 50 1.55 5.83 16.12
C LYS A 50 2.97 6.39 16.23
N LYS A 51 3.85 5.76 17.02
CA LYS A 51 5.25 6.20 17.15
C LYS A 51 6.01 6.15 15.83
N ILE A 52 5.93 5.01 15.11
CA ILE A 52 6.56 4.88 13.78
C ILE A 52 6.02 5.92 12.80
N MET A 53 4.70 6.16 12.80
CA MET A 53 4.12 7.16 11.89
C MET A 53 4.51 8.58 12.26
N SER A 54 4.72 8.89 13.56
CA SER A 54 5.26 10.18 13.98
C SER A 54 6.64 10.41 13.37
N LEU A 55 7.56 9.45 13.54
CA LEU A 55 8.90 9.52 12.95
C LEU A 55 8.85 9.68 11.43
N TRP A 56 7.93 8.97 10.76
CA TRP A 56 7.73 9.12 9.33
C TRP A 56 7.36 10.55 8.93
N TYR A 57 6.41 11.16 9.63
CA TYR A 57 5.98 12.52 9.31
C TYR A 57 7.05 13.55 9.68
N ASP A 58 7.79 13.36 10.77
CA ASP A 58 8.93 14.22 11.08
C ASP A 58 10.01 14.16 9.99
N PHE A 59 10.27 12.98 9.42
CA PHE A 59 11.15 12.83 8.24
C PHE A 59 10.58 13.53 7.00
N LYS A 60 9.29 13.37 6.72
CA LYS A 60 8.63 14.02 5.56
C LYS A 60 8.62 15.54 5.66
N ASP A 61 8.53 16.07 6.88
CA ASP A 61 8.59 17.50 7.18
C ASP A 61 10.04 18.03 7.19
N GLY A 62 11.04 17.17 6.98
CA GLY A 62 12.46 17.56 6.98
C GLY A 62 13.06 17.82 8.37
N LYS A 63 12.36 17.44 9.45
CA LYS A 63 12.83 17.64 10.83
C LYS A 63 13.90 16.64 11.24
N ILE A 64 13.91 15.47 10.63
CA ILE A 64 14.94 14.44 10.82
C ILE A 64 15.40 13.92 9.46
N SER A 65 16.66 13.53 9.38
CA SER A 65 17.26 12.84 8.24
C SER A 65 16.77 11.40 8.13
N ARG A 66 17.08 10.75 7.00
CA ARG A 66 16.75 9.33 6.80
C ARG A 66 17.54 8.41 7.73
N SER A 67 18.80 8.72 8.02
CA SER A 67 19.60 7.96 8.98
C SER A 67 18.99 8.05 10.39
N GLU A 68 18.54 9.23 10.80
CA GLU A 68 17.82 9.40 12.07
C GLU A 68 16.48 8.65 12.08
N LEU A 69 15.71 8.67 10.98
CA LEU A 69 14.49 7.87 10.87
C LEU A 69 14.77 6.37 11.08
N ILE A 70 15.82 5.84 10.44
CA ILE A 70 16.23 4.43 10.57
C ILE A 70 16.58 4.14 12.04
N ASN A 71 17.52 4.89 12.62
CA ASN A 71 18.00 4.67 13.98
C ASN A 71 16.88 4.80 15.03
N ASN A 72 16.07 5.86 14.93
CA ASN A 72 14.98 6.12 15.88
C ASN A 72 13.85 5.09 15.78
N SER A 73 13.70 4.45 14.62
CA SER A 73 12.68 3.42 14.40
C SER A 73 13.09 2.04 14.92
N GLU A 74 14.39 1.74 15.03
CA GLU A 74 14.93 0.40 15.27
C GLU A 74 14.40 -0.21 16.58
N LEU A 75 14.44 0.55 17.67
CA LEU A 75 13.91 0.08 18.96
C LEU A 75 12.42 -0.26 18.88
N ILE A 76 11.64 0.56 18.16
CA ILE A 76 10.20 0.35 18.01
C ILE A 76 9.93 -0.90 17.16
N ILE A 77 10.67 -1.08 16.07
CA ILE A 77 10.63 -2.27 15.19
C ILE A 77 10.94 -3.53 16.01
N ASN A 78 11.99 -3.50 16.83
CA ASN A 78 12.37 -4.61 17.70
C ASN A 78 11.30 -4.93 18.75
N VAL A 79 10.69 -3.92 19.36
CA VAL A 79 9.54 -4.11 20.28
C VAL A 79 8.34 -4.71 19.55
N MET A 80 8.04 -4.29 18.32
CA MET A 80 6.97 -4.89 17.51
C MET A 80 7.28 -6.35 17.20
N LYS A 81 8.51 -6.68 16.77
CA LYS A 81 8.94 -8.06 16.49
C LYS A 81 8.78 -8.96 17.72
N LYS A 82 9.29 -8.53 18.88
CA LYS A 82 9.15 -9.24 20.16
C LYS A 82 7.68 -9.44 20.53
N CYS A 83 6.84 -8.42 20.34
CA CYS A 83 5.40 -8.51 20.59
C CYS A 83 4.75 -9.59 19.72
N PHE A 84 5.07 -9.64 18.42
CA PHE A 84 4.53 -10.67 17.53
C PHE A 84 5.02 -12.07 17.91
N SER A 85 6.33 -12.24 18.20
CA SER A 85 6.91 -13.52 18.63
C SER A 85 6.26 -14.04 19.91
N LYS A 86 6.04 -13.17 20.91
CA LYS A 86 5.38 -13.54 22.17
C LYS A 86 3.97 -14.10 21.96
N HIS A 87 3.24 -13.57 20.98
CA HIS A 87 1.82 -13.87 20.79
C HIS A 87 1.55 -14.89 19.66
N GLN A 88 2.58 -15.49 19.06
CA GLN A 88 2.44 -16.45 17.96
C GLN A 88 1.81 -17.80 18.40
N HIS A 89 1.74 -18.07 19.70
CA HIS A 89 1.09 -19.24 20.31
C HIS A 89 -0.06 -18.87 21.26
N SER A 90 -0.53 -17.62 21.20
CA SER A 90 -1.68 -17.15 21.99
C SER A 90 -2.89 -18.08 21.84
N GLN A 91 -3.67 -18.30 22.90
CA GLN A 91 -4.92 -19.06 22.82
C GLN A 91 -5.99 -18.30 22.02
N GLU A 92 -5.94 -16.98 22.03
CA GLU A 92 -6.80 -16.10 21.25
C GLU A 92 -6.51 -16.20 19.75
N ARG A 93 -7.44 -16.80 19.00
CA ARG A 93 -7.28 -17.06 17.56
C ARG A 93 -6.90 -15.82 16.76
N ASN A 94 -7.50 -14.67 17.06
CA ASN A 94 -7.25 -13.42 16.32
C ASN A 94 -5.85 -12.85 16.61
N VAL A 95 -5.42 -12.91 17.87
CA VAL A 95 -4.08 -12.48 18.30
C VAL A 95 -3.02 -13.38 17.67
N ARG A 96 -3.20 -14.70 17.78
CA ARG A 96 -2.31 -15.71 17.20
C ARG A 96 -2.18 -15.56 15.69
N SER A 97 -3.32 -15.50 14.99
CA SER A 97 -3.36 -15.40 13.52
C SER A 97 -2.69 -14.12 13.02
N LEU A 98 -2.98 -12.98 13.64
CA LEU A 98 -2.35 -11.72 13.26
C LEU A 98 -0.85 -11.72 13.54
N SER A 99 -0.43 -12.22 14.71
CA SER A 99 0.99 -12.29 15.09
C SER A 99 1.81 -13.16 14.13
N ARG A 100 1.35 -14.38 13.85
CA ARG A 100 2.01 -15.28 12.88
C ARG A 100 2.13 -14.65 11.50
N LYS A 101 1.07 -13.98 11.06
CA LYS A 101 1.03 -13.34 9.74
C LYS A 101 1.98 -12.15 9.65
N LEU A 102 2.08 -11.33 10.69
CA LEU A 102 3.00 -10.19 10.72
C LEU A 102 4.45 -10.63 10.84
N LEU A 103 4.74 -11.72 11.57
CA LEU A 103 6.07 -12.34 11.58
C LEU A 103 6.47 -12.87 10.21
N LYS A 104 5.56 -13.61 9.55
CA LYS A 104 5.82 -14.19 8.22
C LYS A 104 6.15 -13.14 7.16
N HIS A 105 5.62 -11.93 7.30
CA HIS A 105 5.77 -10.84 6.34
C HIS A 105 6.45 -9.62 6.94
N PHE A 106 7.31 -9.84 7.94
CA PHE A 106 7.90 -8.76 8.73
C PHE A 106 8.71 -7.78 7.88
N ASP A 107 9.47 -8.31 6.92
CA ASP A 107 10.34 -7.53 6.03
C ASP A 107 9.57 -6.55 5.15
N TYR A 108 8.27 -6.81 4.91
CA TYR A 108 7.41 -5.93 4.09
C TYR A 108 6.74 -4.81 4.91
N LEU A 109 6.88 -4.81 6.24
CA LEU A 109 6.22 -3.83 7.09
C LEU A 109 6.94 -2.48 7.08
N PHE A 110 8.27 -2.46 6.98
CA PHE A 110 9.08 -1.27 7.26
C PHE A 110 9.90 -0.76 6.07
N VAL A 111 9.65 -1.28 4.86
CA VAL A 111 10.38 -0.92 3.64
C VAL A 111 10.42 0.59 3.39
N PHE A 112 9.33 1.31 3.68
CA PHE A 112 9.23 2.76 3.54
C PHE A 112 10.27 3.57 4.36
N ILE A 113 10.78 2.98 5.46
CA ILE A 113 11.83 3.60 6.28
C ILE A 113 13.18 3.58 5.56
N HIS A 114 13.47 2.52 4.80
CA HIS A 114 14.78 2.30 4.19
C HIS A 114 14.84 2.79 2.74
N HIS A 115 13.75 2.65 1.97
CA HIS A 115 13.75 2.96 0.54
C HIS A 115 13.10 4.31 0.22
N GLU A 116 13.79 5.13 -0.57
CA GLU A 116 13.26 6.40 -1.06
C GLU A 116 12.05 6.17 -1.98
N GLY A 117 11.08 7.10 -1.96
CA GLY A 117 9.87 7.03 -2.79
C GLY A 117 8.84 6.00 -2.36
N VAL A 118 9.13 5.15 -1.37
CA VAL A 118 8.17 4.20 -0.80
C VAL A 118 7.40 4.86 0.34
N GLU A 119 6.09 4.96 0.20
CA GLU A 119 5.19 5.50 1.24
C GLU A 119 4.64 4.35 2.13
N PRO A 120 4.41 4.59 3.44
CA PRO A 120 3.85 3.58 4.35
C PRO A 120 2.39 3.21 4.01
N THR A 121 1.72 4.01 3.18
CA THR A 121 0.37 3.74 2.69
C THR A 121 0.41 3.54 1.18
N ASN A 122 -0.44 2.64 0.68
CA ASN A 122 -0.58 2.35 -0.74
C ASN A 122 -1.51 3.34 -1.46
N ASN A 123 -1.71 4.55 -0.94
CA ASN A 123 -2.67 5.52 -1.47
C ASN A 123 -2.45 5.81 -2.96
N ILE A 124 -1.19 5.96 -3.38
CA ILE A 124 -0.84 6.20 -4.79
C ILE A 124 -1.23 5.02 -5.67
N SER A 125 -0.94 3.79 -5.22
CA SER A 125 -1.31 2.57 -5.94
C SER A 125 -2.83 2.38 -5.98
N GLU A 126 -3.52 2.56 -4.86
CA GLU A 126 -4.98 2.48 -4.77
C GLU A 126 -5.66 3.52 -5.66
N GLN A 127 -5.15 4.75 -5.68
CA GLN A 127 -5.65 5.81 -6.55
C GLN A 127 -5.39 5.49 -8.03
N GLY A 128 -4.22 4.93 -8.36
CA GLY A 128 -3.87 4.53 -9.73
C GLY A 128 -4.78 3.44 -10.30
N ILE A 129 -5.19 2.46 -9.49
CA ILE A 129 -6.09 1.39 -9.94
C ILE A 129 -7.58 1.76 -9.84
N ARG A 130 -7.93 2.84 -9.13
CA ARG A 130 -9.33 3.19 -8.82
C ARG A 130 -10.17 3.36 -10.09
N SER A 131 -9.64 4.07 -11.08
CA SER A 131 -10.34 4.27 -12.37
C SER A 131 -10.62 2.95 -13.08
N ALA A 132 -9.67 2.00 -13.03
CA ALA A 132 -9.85 0.67 -13.59
C ALA A 132 -10.93 -0.14 -12.86
N VAL A 133 -10.96 -0.06 -11.52
CA VAL A 133 -11.96 -0.73 -10.69
C VAL A 133 -13.34 -0.15 -10.92
N GLN A 134 -13.46 1.17 -11.02
CA GLN A 134 -14.72 1.87 -11.32
C GLN A 134 -15.21 1.51 -12.73
N TRP A 135 -14.33 1.56 -13.74
CA TRP A 135 -14.65 1.14 -15.11
C TRP A 135 -15.20 -0.27 -15.14
N ARG A 136 -14.50 -1.25 -14.54
CA ARG A 136 -14.95 -2.64 -14.51
C ARG A 136 -16.33 -2.77 -13.84
N LYS A 137 -16.58 -2.02 -12.76
CA LYS A 137 -17.84 -2.08 -12.02
C LYS A 137 -19.01 -1.47 -12.81
N LEU A 138 -18.78 -0.36 -13.50
CA LEU A 138 -19.82 0.36 -14.24
C LEU A 138 -20.07 -0.23 -15.64
N CYS A 139 -19.02 -0.71 -16.30
CA CYS A 139 -19.06 -1.19 -17.68
C CYS A 139 -19.05 -2.73 -17.78
N PHE A 140 -19.17 -3.45 -16.65
CA PHE A 140 -19.16 -4.92 -16.56
C PHE A 140 -17.88 -5.60 -17.10
N GLY A 141 -16.78 -4.86 -17.19
CA GLY A 141 -15.48 -5.38 -17.64
C GLY A 141 -15.39 -5.59 -19.15
N ASN A 142 -14.47 -6.45 -19.58
CA ASN A 142 -14.17 -6.70 -20.99
C ASN A 142 -14.69 -8.08 -21.40
N LYS A 143 -15.38 -8.16 -22.54
CA LYS A 143 -15.93 -9.40 -23.10
C LYS A 143 -15.00 -10.09 -24.10
N SER A 144 -13.85 -9.50 -24.40
CA SER A 144 -12.84 -10.05 -25.31
C SER A 144 -11.43 -9.71 -24.86
N ASN A 145 -10.46 -10.53 -25.27
CA ASN A 145 -9.04 -10.28 -25.01
C ASN A 145 -8.56 -8.96 -25.64
N ALA A 146 -9.03 -8.66 -26.86
CA ALA A 146 -8.72 -7.40 -27.54
C ALA A 146 -9.24 -6.19 -26.74
N GLY A 147 -10.48 -6.26 -26.22
CA GLY A 147 -11.04 -5.23 -25.35
C GLY A 147 -10.22 -5.06 -24.07
N ALA A 148 -9.78 -6.16 -23.45
CA ALA A 148 -8.94 -6.12 -22.26
C ALA A 148 -7.59 -5.42 -22.51
N VAL A 149 -6.95 -5.68 -23.65
CA VAL A 149 -5.71 -5.01 -24.06
C VAL A 149 -5.94 -3.53 -24.35
N LEU A 150 -7.06 -3.16 -24.99
CA LEU A 150 -7.39 -1.76 -25.23
C LEU A 150 -7.60 -1.00 -23.91
N THR A 151 -8.41 -1.55 -23.00
CA THR A 151 -8.65 -0.94 -21.69
C THR A 151 -7.35 -0.78 -20.89
N SER A 152 -6.47 -1.80 -20.89
CA SER A 152 -5.20 -1.70 -20.17
C SER A 152 -4.30 -0.60 -20.71
N ARG A 153 -4.23 -0.44 -22.04
CA ARG A 153 -3.47 0.64 -22.69
C ARG A 153 -4.05 2.02 -22.41
N LEU A 154 -5.37 2.19 -22.48
CA LEU A 154 -6.04 3.46 -22.19
C LEU A 154 -5.83 3.88 -20.73
N LEU A 155 -6.02 2.96 -19.78
CA LEU A 155 -5.79 3.23 -18.36
C LEU A 155 -4.33 3.59 -18.08
N THR A 156 -3.39 2.93 -18.74
CA THR A 156 -1.96 3.25 -18.64
C THR A 156 -1.66 4.65 -19.17
N ALA A 157 -2.07 4.96 -20.41
CA ALA A 157 -1.82 6.26 -21.04
C ALA A 157 -2.44 7.41 -20.23
N THR A 158 -3.70 7.27 -19.84
CA THR A 158 -4.42 8.28 -19.04
C THR A 158 -3.78 8.47 -17.67
N ARG A 159 -3.38 7.39 -16.98
CA ARG A 159 -2.70 7.49 -15.68
C ARG A 159 -1.34 8.16 -15.81
N THR A 160 -0.55 7.81 -16.81
CA THR A 160 0.75 8.43 -17.05
C THR A 160 0.61 9.91 -17.37
N CYS A 161 -0.35 10.30 -18.22
CA CYS A 161 -0.65 11.72 -18.48
C CYS A 161 -0.98 12.46 -17.17
N TRP A 162 -1.83 11.89 -16.32
CA TRP A 162 -2.19 12.49 -15.05
C TRP A 162 -0.98 12.67 -14.11
N LEU A 163 -0.09 11.66 -14.02
CA LEU A 163 1.12 11.74 -13.21
C LEU A 163 2.07 12.85 -13.70
N HIS A 164 2.16 13.06 -15.01
CA HIS A 164 2.94 14.13 -15.62
C HIS A 164 2.19 15.47 -15.75
N LYS A 165 1.02 15.62 -15.10
CA LYS A 165 0.20 16.84 -15.15
C LYS A 165 -0.19 17.25 -16.59
N ARG A 166 -0.36 16.28 -17.49
CA ARG A 166 -0.74 16.46 -18.90
C ARG A 166 -2.22 16.12 -19.11
N ASN A 167 -2.90 16.86 -20.01
CA ASN A 167 -4.26 16.53 -20.41
C ASN A 167 -4.29 15.21 -21.20
N SER A 168 -4.96 14.20 -20.64
CA SER A 168 -5.01 12.87 -21.25
C SER A 168 -5.84 12.81 -22.53
N LEU A 169 -6.92 13.60 -22.63
CA LEU A 169 -7.78 13.61 -23.80
C LEU A 169 -7.06 14.26 -24.99
N GLU A 170 -6.36 15.37 -24.73
CA GLU A 170 -5.54 16.03 -25.73
C GLU A 170 -4.42 15.12 -26.22
N TYR A 171 -3.71 14.44 -25.31
CA TYR A 171 -2.68 13.47 -25.67
C TYR A 171 -3.23 12.36 -26.57
N LEU A 172 -4.33 11.71 -26.16
CA LEU A 172 -4.95 10.64 -26.95
C LEU A 172 -5.43 11.15 -28.31
N GLY A 173 -6.00 12.36 -28.37
CA GLY A 173 -6.40 13.00 -29.62
C GLY A 173 -5.21 13.22 -30.55
N ASN A 174 -4.07 13.68 -30.03
CA ASN A 174 -2.86 13.89 -30.80
C ASN A 174 -2.25 12.56 -31.28
N VAL A 175 -2.26 11.51 -30.47
CA VAL A 175 -1.84 10.15 -30.89
C VAL A 175 -2.69 9.63 -32.04
N ILE A 176 -4.02 9.76 -31.94
CA ILE A 176 -4.95 9.29 -32.98
C ILE A 176 -4.76 10.09 -34.28
N LYS A 177 -4.60 11.41 -34.18
CA LYS A 177 -4.31 12.27 -35.35
C LYS A 177 -2.99 11.85 -36.00
N ALA A 178 -1.92 11.71 -35.22
CA ALA A 178 -0.60 11.34 -35.75
C ALA A 178 -0.63 9.99 -36.46
N TYR A 179 -1.29 8.99 -35.88
CA TYR A 179 -1.48 7.69 -36.51
C TYR A 179 -2.24 7.78 -37.84
N ARG A 180 -3.33 8.56 -37.90
CA ARG A 180 -4.15 8.71 -39.12
C ARG A 180 -3.42 9.46 -40.24
N TYR A 181 -2.61 10.45 -39.90
CA TYR A 181 -1.86 11.25 -40.86
C TYR A 181 -0.44 10.72 -41.16
N GLY A 182 -0.05 9.58 -40.56
CA GLY A 182 1.29 9.01 -40.74
C GLY A 182 2.42 9.89 -40.19
N THR A 183 2.13 10.78 -39.23
CA THR A 183 3.12 11.69 -38.64
C THR A 183 3.69 11.12 -37.32
N LYS A 184 4.72 11.79 -36.78
CA LYS A 184 5.40 11.37 -35.55
C LYS A 184 4.42 11.29 -34.38
N ILE A 185 4.29 10.10 -33.78
CA ILE A 185 3.45 9.88 -32.60
C ILE A 185 4.07 10.62 -31.40
N PRO A 186 3.29 11.42 -30.66
CA PRO A 186 3.79 12.11 -29.47
C PRO A 186 4.19 11.11 -28.38
N SER A 187 5.32 11.36 -27.71
CA SER A 187 5.78 10.52 -26.60
C SER A 187 4.80 10.58 -25.42
N LEU A 188 4.59 9.43 -24.78
CA LEU A 188 3.86 9.32 -23.51
C LEU A 188 4.72 9.75 -22.31
N LEU A 189 6.03 9.47 -22.40
CA LEU A 189 7.01 9.81 -21.37
C LEU A 189 7.66 11.17 -21.70
N PRO A 190 8.02 11.96 -20.67
CA PRO A 190 8.81 13.18 -20.86
C PRO A 190 10.15 12.91 -21.54
#